data_AF-A0A7S3ERV2-F1
#
_entry.id   AF-A0A7S3ERV2-F1
#
_cell.length_a   1.000
_cell.length_b   1.000
_cell.length_c   1.000
_cell.angle_alpha   90.00
_cell.angle_beta   90.00
_cell.angle_gamma   90.00
#
_symmetry.space_group_name_H-M   'P 1'
#
loop_
_entity.id
_entity.type
_entity.pdbx_description
1 polymer ?
#
loop_
_entity_poly.entity_id
_entity_poly.type
_entity_poly.pdbx_seq_one_letter_code
_entity_poly.pdbx_strand_id
1 'polypeptide(L)'
;MSGLANGTHIFIFFAGLDGTGHHFFTNVLPRCPYCRDAPELRKSFMPWWFANHSPQEKLMWHKRITNMLWQRTQGAQEQPFTIWCLNVMAEDITGMLSYPNAANARFMPRVDWLARAAQDANVRLYVINLLRDAVSLEASVRSRFQKNYAVRR
;
A
#
# COMPACT_ATOMS: atom_id res chain seq x y z
N MET A 1 3.61 -30.43 -6.83
CA MET A 1 4.51 -29.59 -7.64
C MET A 1 4.95 -28.40 -6.79
N SER A 2 6.07 -28.53 -6.08
CA SER A 2 6.63 -27.49 -5.20
C SER A 2 7.92 -26.96 -5.83
N GLY A 3 7.79 -26.15 -6.87
CA GLY A 3 8.89 -25.34 -7.38
C GLY A 3 8.90 -24.03 -6.61
N LEU A 4 9.68 -23.94 -5.53
CA LEU A 4 9.98 -22.64 -4.94
C LEU A 4 10.82 -21.87 -5.96
N ALA A 5 10.27 -20.76 -6.45
CA ALA A 5 10.98 -19.86 -7.35
C ALA A 5 12.32 -19.45 -6.71
N ASN A 6 13.39 -19.42 -7.51
CA ASN A 6 14.70 -18.91 -7.11
C ASN A 6 14.56 -17.43 -6.73
N GLY A 7 14.55 -17.13 -5.44
CA GLY A 7 14.45 -15.77 -4.89
C GLY A 7 13.44 -15.67 -3.73
N THR A 8 13.84 -15.08 -2.61
CA THR A 8 12.90 -14.71 -1.55
C THR A 8 12.18 -13.43 -1.93
N HIS A 9 10.86 -13.52 -2.09
CA HIS A 9 10.00 -12.36 -2.30
C HIS A 9 9.20 -12.04 -1.05
N ILE A 10 9.21 -10.76 -0.68
CA ILE A 10 8.41 -10.20 0.39
C ILE A 10 7.61 -9.03 -0.19
N PHE A 11 6.33 -8.96 0.12
CA PHE A 11 5.46 -7.84 -0.20
C PHE A 11 5.22 -7.03 1.07
N ILE A 12 5.35 -5.71 1.00
CA ILE A 12 5.11 -4.82 2.12
C ILE A 12 4.05 -3.79 1.75
N PHE A 13 3.01 -3.74 2.55
CA PHE A 13 2.01 -2.68 2.55
C PHE A 13 2.21 -1.76 3.77
N PHE A 14 2.31 -0.45 3.55
CA PHE A 14 2.44 0.53 4.62
C PHE A 14 1.06 1.11 4.96
N ALA A 15 0.61 0.84 6.17
CA ALA A 15 -0.66 1.30 6.72
C ALA A 15 -0.41 2.45 7.68
N GLY A 16 -1.03 3.60 7.49
CA GLY A 16 -1.07 4.63 8.53
C GLY A 16 -1.88 5.85 8.11
N LEU A 17 -2.18 6.73 9.06
CA LEU A 17 -2.84 8.01 8.77
C LEU A 17 -1.92 8.98 7.99
N ASP A 18 -2.53 10.00 7.39
CA ASP A 18 -1.77 11.14 6.87
C ASP A 18 -0.84 11.73 7.95
N GLY A 19 0.42 11.92 7.60
CA GLY A 19 1.43 12.46 8.51
C GLY A 19 2.08 11.45 9.46
N THR A 20 1.85 10.14 9.31
CA THR A 20 2.58 9.09 10.06
C THR A 20 3.95 8.73 9.44
N GLY A 21 4.48 9.57 8.54
CA GLY A 21 5.82 9.39 7.99
C GLY A 21 5.89 8.61 6.68
N HIS A 22 4.80 8.42 5.94
CA HIS A 22 4.86 7.78 4.62
C HIS A 22 5.86 8.46 3.65
N HIS A 23 5.96 9.81 3.67
CA HIS A 23 6.95 10.54 2.87
C HIS A 23 8.41 10.19 3.21
N PHE A 24 8.69 9.83 4.46
CA PHE A 24 10.02 9.36 4.84
C PHE A 24 10.35 8.07 4.08
N PHE A 25 9.41 7.12 4.01
CA PHE A 25 9.59 5.87 3.27
C PHE A 25 9.68 6.09 1.76
N THR A 26 8.97 7.06 1.19
CA THR A 26 9.13 7.45 -0.22
C THR A 26 10.54 7.93 -0.55
N ASN A 27 11.23 8.56 0.40
CA ASN A 27 12.61 9.01 0.20
C ASN A 27 13.66 7.92 0.45
N VAL A 28 13.38 6.99 1.37
CA VAL A 28 14.36 5.98 1.81
C VAL A 28 14.30 4.71 0.98
N LEU A 29 13.11 4.20 0.67
CA LEU A 29 12.93 2.92 -0.01
C LEU A 29 13.52 2.88 -1.43
N PRO A 30 13.49 3.95 -2.25
CA PRO A 30 14.17 3.95 -3.54
C PRO A 30 15.69 3.76 -3.46
N ARG A 31 16.29 4.07 -2.30
CA ARG A 31 17.74 3.89 -2.04
C ARG A 31 18.07 2.51 -1.47
N CYS A 32 17.07 1.72 -1.10
CA CYS A 32 17.25 0.37 -0.57
C CYS A 32 17.52 -0.62 -1.71
N PRO A 33 18.66 -1.32 -1.72
CA PRO A 33 19.06 -2.18 -2.85
C PRO A 33 18.11 -3.36 -3.07
N TYR A 34 17.35 -3.75 -2.04
CA TYR A 34 16.37 -4.84 -2.07
C TYR A 34 14.95 -4.39 -2.36
N CYS A 35 14.67 -3.09 -2.26
CA CYS A 35 13.32 -2.55 -2.33
C CYS A 35 12.98 -2.18 -3.77
N ARG A 36 11.79 -2.55 -4.23
CA ARG A 36 11.29 -2.31 -5.58
C ARG A 36 9.85 -1.81 -5.53
N ASP A 37 9.51 -0.87 -6.40
CA ASP A 37 8.12 -0.49 -6.64
C ASP A 37 7.39 -1.60 -7.40
N ALA A 38 6.08 -1.66 -7.24
CA ALA A 38 5.20 -2.53 -8.00
C ALA A 38 4.11 -1.68 -8.69
N PRO A 39 4.46 -0.89 -9.74
CA PRO A 39 3.58 0.14 -10.30
C PRO A 39 2.26 -0.43 -10.83
N GLU A 40 2.28 -1.62 -11.44
CA GLU A 40 1.07 -2.27 -11.93
C GLU A 40 0.12 -2.70 -10.79
N LEU A 41 0.68 -3.25 -9.70
CA LEU A 41 -0.10 -3.60 -8.50
C LEU A 41 -0.69 -2.33 -7.88
N ARG A 42 0.11 -1.28 -7.77
CA ARG A 42 -0.31 0.03 -7.26
C ARG A 42 -1.45 0.66 -8.09
N LYS A 43 -1.34 0.68 -9.42
CA LYS A 43 -2.40 1.15 -10.32
C LYS A 43 -3.67 0.31 -10.20
N SER A 44 -3.53 -0.99 -9.99
CA SER A 44 -4.66 -1.92 -9.84
C SER A 44 -5.27 -1.86 -8.44
N PHE A 45 -4.50 -1.44 -7.43
CA PHE A 45 -5.00 -1.21 -6.10
C PHE A 45 -5.98 -0.06 -6.09
N MET A 46 -5.67 1.12 -6.62
CA MET A 46 -6.58 2.29 -6.62
C MET A 46 -8.06 1.98 -6.95
N PRO A 47 -8.41 1.35 -8.09
CA PRO A 47 -9.80 0.99 -8.39
C PRO A 47 -10.32 -0.11 -7.44
N TRP A 48 -9.50 -1.08 -7.04
CA TRP A 48 -9.90 -2.10 -6.07
C TRP A 48 -10.11 -1.55 -4.64
N TRP A 49 -9.40 -0.47 -4.30
CA TRP A 49 -9.34 0.26 -3.02
C TRP A 49 -10.53 1.18 -2.81
N PHE A 50 -11.02 1.79 -3.90
CA PHE A 50 -11.97 2.90 -3.86
C PHE A 50 -13.26 2.69 -4.65
N ALA A 51 -13.41 1.65 -5.47
CA ALA A 51 -14.69 1.42 -6.12
C ALA A 51 -15.65 0.59 -5.25
N ASN A 52 -16.92 1.01 -5.28
CA ASN A 52 -18.02 0.24 -4.73
C ASN A 52 -18.38 -0.90 -5.69
N HIS A 53 -17.58 -1.96 -5.66
CA HIS A 53 -17.73 -3.12 -6.53
C HIS A 53 -18.96 -3.96 -6.18
N SER A 54 -19.65 -4.46 -7.20
CA SER A 54 -20.56 -5.60 -7.09
C SER A 54 -19.81 -6.85 -6.61
N PRO A 55 -20.50 -7.88 -6.09
CA PRO A 55 -19.85 -9.13 -5.69
C PRO A 55 -19.00 -9.77 -6.81
N GLN A 56 -19.46 -9.71 -8.06
CA GLN A 56 -18.77 -10.25 -9.23
C GLN A 56 -17.48 -9.48 -9.52
N GLU A 57 -17.52 -8.15 -9.47
CA GLU A 57 -16.34 -7.30 -9.64
C GLU A 57 -15.32 -7.53 -8.52
N LYS A 58 -15.77 -7.69 -7.27
CA LYS A 58 -14.88 -8.03 -6.15
C LYS A 58 -14.11 -9.31 -6.42
N LEU A 59 -14.78 -10.36 -6.90
CA LEU A 59 -14.15 -11.63 -7.25
C LEU A 59 -13.15 -11.48 -8.41
N MET A 60 -13.52 -10.71 -9.44
CA MET A 60 -12.64 -10.44 -10.58
C MET A 60 -11.37 -9.71 -10.15
N TRP A 61 -11.51 -8.65 -9.36
CA TRP A 61 -10.38 -7.90 -8.82
C TRP A 61 -9.52 -8.75 -7.90
N HIS A 62 -10.13 -9.56 -7.03
CA HIS A 62 -9.40 -10.48 -6.16
C HIS A 62 -8.52 -11.42 -6.98
N LYS A 63 -9.08 -12.11 -7.98
CA LYS A 63 -8.32 -12.98 -8.89
C LYS A 63 -7.19 -12.23 -9.61
N ARG A 64 -7.47 -11.00 -10.07
CA ARG A 64 -6.46 -10.16 -10.74
C ARG A 64 -5.29 -9.84 -9.82
N ILE A 65 -5.55 -9.36 -8.61
CA ILE A 65 -4.51 -9.02 -7.63
C ILE A 65 -3.73 -10.27 -7.21
N THR A 66 -4.40 -11.39 -6.94
CA THR A 66 -3.77 -12.68 -6.64
C THR A 66 -2.79 -13.10 -7.75
N ASN A 67 -3.23 -13.04 -9.00
CA ASN A 67 -2.39 -13.38 -10.15
C ASN A 67 -1.17 -12.45 -10.28
N MET A 68 -1.36 -11.14 -10.05
CA MET A 68 -0.27 -10.16 -10.11
C MET A 68 0.77 -10.38 -9.01
N LEU A 69 0.33 -10.70 -7.78
CA LEU A 69 1.23 -11.07 -6.68
C LEU A 69 2.04 -12.32 -7.02
N TRP A 70 1.35 -13.37 -7.50
CA TRP A 70 2.00 -14.62 -7.89
C TRP A 70 2.99 -14.41 -9.05
N GLN A 71 2.62 -13.69 -10.11
CA GLN A 71 3.49 -13.42 -11.25
C GLN A 71 4.80 -12.72 -10.84
N ARG A 72 4.74 -11.83 -9.85
CA ARG A 72 5.93 -11.13 -9.32
C ARG A 72 6.91 -12.06 -8.61
N THR A 73 6.47 -13.23 -8.15
CA THR A 73 7.36 -14.26 -7.61
C THR A 73 7.88 -15.21 -8.68
N GLN A 74 7.28 -15.25 -9.87
CA GLN A 74 7.71 -16.15 -10.96
C GLN A 74 8.81 -15.55 -11.84
N GLY A 75 8.86 -14.22 -11.99
CA GLY A 75 9.76 -13.55 -12.92
C GLY A 75 11.12 -13.12 -12.34
N ALA A 76 11.39 -13.38 -11.07
CA ALA A 76 12.51 -12.76 -10.38
C ALA A 76 13.77 -13.64 -10.37
N GLN A 77 14.32 -13.92 -11.54
CA GLN A 77 15.66 -14.50 -11.64
C GLN A 77 16.78 -13.50 -11.27
N GLU A 78 16.46 -12.22 -11.06
CA GLU A 78 17.48 -11.16 -10.98
C GLU A 78 18.11 -10.97 -9.60
N GLN A 79 17.43 -11.31 -8.49
CA GLN A 79 18.00 -11.14 -7.14
C GLN A 79 17.52 -12.21 -6.15
N PRO A 80 18.42 -12.70 -5.26
CA PRO A 80 18.08 -13.72 -4.26
C PRO A 80 17.06 -13.24 -3.21
N PHE A 81 16.85 -11.93 -3.09
CA PHE A 81 15.95 -11.33 -2.12
C PHE A 81 15.37 -10.01 -2.66
N THR A 82 14.04 -9.88 -2.69
CA THR A 82 13.35 -8.67 -3.15
C THR A 82 12.18 -8.32 -2.23
N ILE A 83 12.10 -7.04 -1.86
CA ILE A 83 11.00 -6.42 -1.13
C ILE A 83 10.16 -5.58 -2.11
N TRP A 84 8.94 -5.99 -2.37
CA TRP A 84 7.97 -5.24 -3.17
C TRP A 84 7.18 -4.28 -2.28
N CYS A 85 7.44 -2.99 -2.40
CA CYS A 85 6.74 -1.96 -1.65
C CYS A 85 5.49 -1.51 -2.42
N LEU A 86 4.31 -1.77 -1.84
CA LEU A 86 3.05 -1.75 -2.57
C LEU A 86 2.44 -0.34 -2.78
N ASN A 87 2.77 0.63 -1.92
CA ASN A 87 2.04 1.91 -1.87
C ASN A 87 2.87 3.17 -1.52
N VAL A 88 4.20 3.07 -1.42
CA VAL A 88 5.03 4.18 -0.88
C VAL A 88 6.21 4.62 -1.77
N MET A 89 6.50 3.94 -2.89
CA MET A 89 7.69 4.20 -3.73
C MET A 89 7.43 5.07 -4.96
N ALA A 90 6.29 5.75 -5.05
CA ALA A 90 5.87 6.47 -6.24
C ALA A 90 5.90 8.00 -6.07
N GLU A 91 6.55 8.69 -7.02
CA GLU A 91 6.64 10.16 -7.05
C GLU A 91 5.32 10.83 -7.50
N ASP A 92 4.45 10.10 -8.21
CA ASP A 92 3.25 10.62 -8.87
C ASP A 92 1.97 10.58 -8.03
N ILE A 93 2.05 10.06 -6.79
CA ILE A 93 0.88 9.98 -5.91
C ILE A 93 0.86 11.20 -4.96
N THR A 94 0.08 12.21 -5.31
CA THR A 94 -0.18 13.41 -4.50
C THR A 94 -1.01 13.15 -3.23
N GLY A 95 -1.49 11.92 -3.04
CA GLY A 95 -2.16 11.45 -1.83
C GLY A 95 -1.80 10.00 -1.60
N MET A 96 -0.71 9.75 -0.87
CA MET A 96 -0.34 8.40 -0.46
C MET A 96 -1.57 7.70 0.14
N LEU A 97 -1.73 6.42 -0.15
CA LEU A 97 -2.85 5.60 0.31
C LEU A 97 -2.82 5.47 1.84
N SER A 98 -3.24 6.51 2.55
CA SER A 98 -3.37 6.47 4.00
C SER A 98 -4.43 5.45 4.38
N TYR A 99 -4.10 4.67 5.40
CA TYR A 99 -4.97 3.66 5.97
C TYR A 99 -4.91 3.71 7.50
N PRO A 100 -6.05 3.84 8.19
CA PRO A 100 -7.39 4.05 7.64
C PRO A 100 -7.57 5.45 7.04
N ASN A 101 -8.14 5.57 5.83
CA ASN A 101 -8.64 6.86 5.37
C ASN A 101 -10.07 7.04 5.91
N ALA A 102 -10.18 7.72 7.05
CA ALA A 102 -11.46 7.97 7.73
C ALA A 102 -12.38 8.94 6.96
N ALA A 103 -11.91 9.60 5.89
CA ALA A 103 -12.71 10.56 5.14
C ALA A 103 -13.91 9.91 4.44
N ASN A 104 -13.88 8.59 4.19
CA ASN A 104 -15.03 7.86 3.69
C ASN A 104 -14.92 6.34 3.94
N ALA A 105 -15.75 5.80 4.83
CA ALA A 105 -15.80 4.36 5.15
C ALA A 105 -16.09 3.46 3.93
N ARG A 106 -16.77 4.00 2.90
CA ARG A 106 -17.05 3.31 1.64
C ARG A 106 -15.81 3.13 0.76
N PHE A 107 -14.76 3.87 1.06
CA PHE A 107 -13.49 3.98 0.33
C PHE A 107 -12.31 3.54 1.21
N MET A 108 -12.58 2.80 2.29
CA MET A 108 -11.55 2.23 3.13
C MET A 108 -10.99 0.95 2.50
N PRO A 109 -9.67 0.85 2.34
CA PRO A 109 -9.08 -0.38 1.85
C PRO A 109 -9.27 -1.51 2.83
N ARG A 110 -9.61 -2.64 2.24
CA ARG A 110 -9.79 -3.90 2.92
C ARG A 110 -8.45 -4.60 2.93
N VAL A 111 -7.60 -4.27 3.90
CA VAL A 111 -6.32 -4.97 4.13
C VAL A 111 -6.56 -6.47 4.30
N ASP A 112 -7.73 -6.88 4.78
CA ASP A 112 -8.17 -8.27 4.80
C ASP A 112 -8.29 -8.89 3.39
N TRP A 113 -8.69 -8.13 2.37
CA TRP A 113 -8.72 -8.62 0.99
C TRP A 113 -7.31 -8.77 0.43
N LEU A 114 -6.39 -7.84 0.75
CA LEU A 114 -4.99 -7.97 0.39
C LEU A 114 -4.32 -9.17 1.06
N ALA A 115 -4.63 -9.40 2.34
CA ALA A 115 -4.16 -10.58 3.07
C ALA A 115 -4.67 -11.88 2.43
N ARG A 116 -5.97 -11.95 2.07
CA ARG A 116 -6.54 -13.11 1.36
C ARG A 116 -5.91 -13.31 0.00
N ALA A 117 -5.72 -12.25 -0.79
CA ALA A 117 -5.10 -12.34 -2.11
C ALA A 117 -3.64 -12.83 -2.01
N ALA A 118 -2.90 -12.38 -1.01
CA ALA A 118 -1.55 -12.84 -0.73
C ALA A 118 -1.51 -14.30 -0.27
N GLN A 119 -2.46 -14.72 0.56
CA GLN A 119 -2.63 -16.11 0.97
C GLN A 119 -2.91 -17.01 -0.25
N ASP A 120 -3.87 -16.63 -1.09
CA ASP A 120 -4.23 -17.38 -2.30
C ASP A 120 -3.09 -17.43 -3.33
N ALA A 121 -2.28 -16.38 -3.40
CA ALA A 121 -1.09 -16.32 -4.23
C ALA A 121 0.10 -17.09 -3.64
N ASN A 122 -0.02 -17.59 -2.41
CA ASN A 122 1.04 -18.21 -1.62
C ASN A 122 2.31 -17.33 -1.52
N VAL A 123 2.13 -16.04 -1.19
CA VAL A 123 3.22 -15.07 -1.05
C VAL A 123 3.34 -14.52 0.37
N ARG A 124 4.55 -14.07 0.74
CA ARG A 124 4.79 -13.41 2.03
C ARG A 124 4.35 -11.95 1.97
N LEU A 125 3.31 -11.60 2.71
CA LEU A 125 2.85 -10.22 2.89
C LEU A 125 3.11 -9.75 4.32
N TYR A 126 3.67 -8.56 4.46
CA TYR A 126 3.74 -7.82 5.71
C TYR A 126 2.96 -6.52 5.60
N VAL A 127 2.21 -6.20 6.64
CA VAL A 127 1.55 -4.91 6.80
C VAL A 127 2.30 -4.15 7.89
N ILE A 128 2.98 -3.07 7.51
CA ILE A 128 3.68 -2.20 8.44
C ILE A 128 2.73 -1.09 8.88
N ASN A 129 2.36 -1.10 10.17
CA ASN A 129 1.52 -0.05 10.74
C ASN A 129 2.39 1.14 11.20
N LEU A 130 2.21 2.27 10.54
CA LEU A 130 2.85 3.55 10.81
C LEU A 130 2.00 4.33 11.81
N LEU A 131 2.49 4.40 13.03
CA LEU A 131 1.85 5.11 14.13
C LEU A 131 2.42 6.52 14.26
N ARG A 132 1.60 7.43 14.79
CA ARG A 132 2.02 8.78 15.18
C ARG A 132 1.57 9.02 16.61
N ASP A 133 2.41 9.73 17.35
CA ASP A 133 2.04 10.26 18.65
C ASP A 133 0.77 11.13 18.57
N ALA A 134 -0.16 10.90 19.50
CA ALA A 134 -1.48 11.52 19.50
C ALA A 134 -1.40 13.05 19.69
N VAL A 135 -0.49 13.52 20.54
CA VAL A 135 -0.26 14.96 20.79
C VAL A 135 0.22 15.65 19.51
N SER A 136 1.15 15.01 18.81
CA SER A 136 1.67 15.48 17.53
C SER A 136 0.61 15.53 16.44
N LEU A 137 -0.34 14.57 16.42
CA LEU A 137 -1.48 14.57 15.51
C LEU A 137 -2.41 15.77 15.80
N GLU A 138 -2.78 15.97 17.07
CA GLU A 138 -3.65 17.08 17.47
C GLU A 138 -3.04 18.44 17.11
N ALA A 139 -1.76 18.66 17.41
CA ALA A 139 -1.05 19.90 17.06
C ALA A 139 -1.06 20.15 15.55
N SER A 140 -0.83 19.10 14.75
CA SER A 140 -0.86 19.16 13.29
C SER A 140 -2.24 19.53 12.75
N VAL A 141 -3.30 18.93 13.29
CA VAL A 141 -4.69 19.19 12.93
C VAL A 141 -5.08 20.62 13.28
N ARG A 142 -4.79 21.08 14.51
CA ARG A 142 -5.03 22.46 14.95
C ARG A 142 -4.36 23.47 14.01
N SER A 143 -3.10 23.25 13.62
CA SER A 143 -2.38 24.15 12.70
C SER A 143 -3.01 24.27 11.31
N ARG A 144 -3.55 23.16 10.77
CA ARG A 144 -4.24 23.15 9.46
C ARG A 144 -5.53 23.93 9.52
N PHE A 145 -6.33 23.75 10.58
CA PHE A 145 -7.58 24.49 10.74
C PHE A 145 -7.33 25.99 11.02
N GLN A 146 -6.35 26.35 11.85
CA GLN A 146 -5.99 27.75 12.09
C GLN A 146 -5.56 28.48 10.82
N LYS A 147 -4.78 27.84 9.94
CA LYS A 147 -4.41 28.42 8.63
C LYS A 147 -5.62 28.67 7.73
N ASN A 148 -6.63 27.79 7.75
CA ASN A 148 -7.83 27.95 6.93
C ASN A 148 -8.78 29.06 7.42
N TYR A 149 -8.74 29.42 8.70
CA TYR A 149 -9.52 30.56 9.23
C TYR A 149 -8.81 31.91 9.06
N ALA A 150 -7.49 31.93 8.87
CA ALA A 150 -6.74 33.17 8.63
C ALA A 150 -6.88 33.72 7.20
N VAL A 151 -7.33 32.91 6.24
CA VAL A 151 -7.51 33.29 4.82
C VAL A 151 -8.92 33.82 4.53
N ARG A 152 -9.82 33.85 5.53
CA ARG A 152 -11.21 34.33 5.39
C ARG A 152 -11.48 35.67 6.11
N ARG A 153 -10.48 36.55 6.20
CA ARG A 153 -10.67 37.94 6.64
C ARG A 153 -10.20 38.91 5.57
#